data_AF-A0A645BMM0-F1
#
_entry.id   AF-A0A645BMM0-F1
#
_cell.length_a   1.000
_cell.length_b   1.000
_cell.length_c   1.000
_cell.angle_alpha   90.00
_cell.angle_beta   90.00
_cell.angle_gamma   90.00
#
_symmetry.space_group_name_H-M   'P 1'
#
loop_
_entity.id
_entity.type
_entity.pdbx_description
1 polymer ?
#
loop_
_entity_poly.entity_id
_entity_poly.type
_entity_poly.pdbx_seq_one_letter_code
_entity_poly.pdbx_strand_id
1 'polypeptide(L)'
;MIENDAGSKHKSCFVTVIEPYTQTAKITASQLVPVTVNSVEADAHIVRALKITLNNGRIDYIVQNAGDKDTKYTVDGIFDFCGFFGVFSVLSNGEELIYTNDASFIKNENCTARITGKIADFTKELSDNNYITVTANGNPDVSTFKGRYIYIDEDSDTNACYRIISAKKDGDNYILDIGDVTTVKRYVSAKNPDDGYVYYFDVGCNYYIPLSNVFGDTSLLKDFVKPAFSDITLSNMLSPKAQAGDLVAMLYPVAASAKSAAEIPEYIISLEPEFGDGRMFEIKNNVLYLKETPDGSVDNYTLRFSITHENDNQCEKFIVSLRTMSEYQISSIKYPDFSLEYKPIPQKESDSAKSILPYVAGGIVILLCGIAAAFVIHNKKKHKLQ
;
A
#
# COMPACT_ATOMS: atom_id res chain seq x y z
N MET A 1 -23.35 -25.33 -14.01
CA MET A 1 -24.64 -26.03 -14.20
C MET A 1 -24.95 -26.67 -12.85
N ILE A 2 -26.00 -26.24 -12.15
CA ILE A 2 -26.50 -26.95 -10.97
C ILE A 2 -27.72 -27.72 -11.48
N GLU A 3 -27.57 -29.03 -11.66
CA GLU A 3 -28.72 -29.90 -11.91
C GLU A 3 -29.49 -30.08 -10.59
N ASN A 4 -30.80 -29.93 -10.67
CA ASN A 4 -31.72 -30.07 -9.55
C ASN A 4 -32.30 -31.49 -9.57
N ASP A 5 -31.59 -32.45 -8.99
CA ASP A 5 -32.17 -33.76 -8.70
C ASP A 5 -32.94 -33.68 -7.38
N ALA A 6 -34.26 -33.63 -7.50
CA ALA A 6 -35.20 -33.58 -6.38
C ALA A 6 -35.11 -34.87 -5.55
N GLY A 7 -34.17 -34.95 -4.61
CA GLY A 7 -34.06 -36.09 -3.69
C GLY A 7 -32.80 -36.18 -2.84
N SER A 8 -31.70 -35.49 -3.19
CA SER A 8 -30.48 -35.53 -2.38
C SER A 8 -30.05 -34.13 -1.92
N LYS A 9 -29.60 -34.00 -0.67
CA LYS A 9 -29.02 -32.75 -0.15
C LYS A 9 -27.67 -32.53 -0.84
N HIS A 10 -27.68 -31.91 -2.01
CA HIS A 10 -26.46 -31.52 -2.70
C HIS A 10 -25.77 -30.41 -1.90
N LYS A 11 -24.55 -30.69 -1.42
CA LYS A 11 -23.66 -29.66 -0.87
C LYS A 11 -22.70 -29.22 -1.97
N SER A 12 -22.53 -27.92 -2.14
CA SER A 12 -21.57 -27.32 -3.06
C SER A 12 -20.78 -26.23 -2.32
N CYS A 13 -19.49 -26.13 -2.61
CA CYS A 13 -18.66 -25.03 -2.13
C CYS A 13 -17.82 -24.55 -3.33
N PHE A 14 -17.92 -23.26 -3.64
CA PHE A 14 -17.22 -22.62 -4.75
C PHE A 14 -16.01 -21.87 -4.23
N VAL A 15 -14.87 -22.04 -4.90
CA VAL A 15 -13.65 -21.27 -4.65
C VAL A 15 -13.31 -20.54 -5.93
N THR A 16 -13.11 -19.24 -5.82
CA THR A 16 -12.77 -18.37 -6.95
C THR A 16 -11.49 -17.62 -6.63
N VAL A 17 -10.55 -17.64 -7.56
CA VAL A 17 -9.38 -16.77 -7.56
C VAL A 17 -9.60 -15.72 -8.62
N ILE A 18 -9.58 -14.45 -8.22
CA ILE A 18 -9.74 -13.31 -9.13
C ILE A 18 -8.41 -12.56 -9.13
N GLU A 19 -7.72 -12.57 -10.27
CA GLU A 19 -6.49 -11.82 -10.47
C GLU A 19 -6.74 -10.67 -11.46
N PRO A 20 -6.64 -9.40 -11.02
CA PRO A 20 -6.54 -8.28 -11.94
C PRO A 20 -5.11 -8.22 -12.51
N TYR A 21 -4.99 -8.21 -13.85
CA TYR A 21 -3.71 -8.01 -14.54
C TYR A 21 -3.89 -7.19 -15.82
N THR A 22 -2.85 -6.46 -16.23
CA THR A 22 -2.86 -5.62 -17.44
C THR A 22 -2.32 -6.35 -18.66
N GLN A 23 -1.17 -7.01 -18.52
CA GLN A 23 -0.51 -7.72 -19.63
C GLN A 23 -0.41 -9.22 -19.35
N THR A 24 0.20 -9.58 -18.23
CA THR A 24 0.49 -10.99 -17.89
C THR A 24 -0.04 -11.32 -16.50
N ALA A 25 -0.67 -12.50 -16.39
CA ALA A 25 -1.03 -13.08 -15.11
C ALA A 25 0.25 -13.38 -14.31
N LYS A 26 0.22 -13.04 -13.02
CA LYS A 26 1.26 -13.41 -12.06
C LYS A 26 0.99 -14.79 -11.48
N ILE A 27 -0.27 -15.23 -11.42
CA ILE A 27 -0.63 -16.58 -10.98
C ILE A 27 -0.34 -17.58 -12.09
N THR A 28 0.54 -18.54 -11.81
CA THR A 28 0.88 -19.63 -12.73
C THR A 28 0.07 -20.89 -12.47
N ALA A 29 -0.35 -21.11 -11.22
CA ALA A 29 -1.22 -22.23 -10.85
C ALA A 29 -2.08 -21.88 -9.63
N SER A 30 -3.30 -22.44 -9.61
CA SER A 30 -4.15 -22.48 -8.41
C SER A 30 -4.80 -23.85 -8.30
N GLN A 31 -4.75 -24.44 -7.11
CA GLN A 31 -5.29 -25.77 -6.88
C GLN A 31 -5.78 -25.93 -5.44
N LEU A 32 -6.88 -26.66 -5.26
CA LEU A 32 -7.29 -27.09 -3.92
C LEU A 32 -6.27 -28.07 -3.37
N VAL A 33 -5.99 -27.97 -2.07
CA VAL A 33 -5.08 -28.88 -1.36
C VAL A 33 -5.82 -29.57 -0.22
N PRO A 34 -5.43 -30.81 0.14
CA PRO A 34 -6.12 -31.57 1.18
C PRO A 34 -6.01 -30.86 2.53
N VAL A 35 -7.10 -30.94 3.30
CA VAL A 35 -7.13 -30.53 4.70
C VAL A 35 -7.56 -31.75 5.51
N THR A 36 -6.81 -32.05 6.57
CA THR A 36 -7.06 -33.21 7.41
C THR A 36 -7.22 -32.83 8.88
N VAL A 37 -7.98 -33.63 9.62
CA VAL A 37 -8.07 -33.59 11.08
C VAL A 37 -7.80 -35.01 11.58
N ASN A 38 -6.87 -35.18 12.51
CA ASN A 38 -6.44 -36.50 12.99
C ASN A 38 -6.11 -37.49 11.85
N SER A 39 -5.42 -37.00 10.81
CA SER A 39 -5.05 -37.76 9.60
C SER A 39 -6.23 -38.27 8.73
N VAL A 40 -7.44 -37.78 8.96
CA VAL A 40 -8.62 -38.04 8.13
C VAL A 40 -8.99 -36.78 7.36
N GLU A 41 -9.39 -36.92 6.10
CA GLU A 41 -9.85 -35.79 5.28
C GLU A 41 -11.04 -35.08 5.94
N ALA A 42 -10.94 -33.76 6.08
CA ALA A 42 -11.98 -32.93 6.68
C ALA A 42 -13.13 -32.67 5.69
N ASP A 43 -14.33 -32.34 6.20
CA ASP A 43 -15.45 -31.96 5.34
C ASP A 43 -15.09 -30.68 4.57
N ALA A 44 -14.93 -30.80 3.25
CA ALA A 44 -14.55 -29.71 2.34
C ALA A 44 -15.59 -28.57 2.25
N HIS A 45 -16.79 -28.76 2.81
CA HIS A 45 -17.80 -27.71 2.98
C HIS A 45 -17.65 -26.91 4.29
N ILE A 46 -16.85 -27.42 5.22
CA ILE A 46 -16.55 -26.78 6.51
C ILE A 46 -15.20 -26.11 6.47
N VAL A 47 -14.16 -26.80 5.98
CA VAL A 47 -12.81 -26.27 5.88
C VAL A 47 -12.22 -26.58 4.51
N ARG A 48 -11.53 -25.59 3.93
CA ARG A 48 -10.89 -25.75 2.63
C ARG A 48 -9.62 -24.95 2.52
N ALA A 49 -8.68 -25.48 1.75
CA ALA A 49 -7.44 -24.80 1.47
C ALA A 49 -7.13 -24.77 -0.03
N LEU A 50 -6.47 -23.69 -0.43
CA LEU A 50 -6.04 -23.40 -1.79
C LEU A 50 -4.55 -23.12 -1.77
N LYS A 51 -3.81 -23.73 -2.70
CA LYS A 51 -2.43 -23.38 -3.02
C LYS A 51 -2.40 -22.54 -4.29
N ILE A 52 -1.78 -21.37 -4.21
CA ILE A 52 -1.52 -20.47 -5.35
C ILE A 52 -0.02 -20.41 -5.58
N THR A 53 0.42 -20.62 -6.82
CA THR A 53 1.81 -20.43 -7.22
C THR A 53 1.92 -19.22 -8.12
N LEU A 54 2.87 -18.34 -7.83
CA LEU A 54 3.15 -17.14 -8.60
C LEU A 54 4.39 -17.32 -9.48
N ASN A 55 4.48 -16.54 -10.56
CA ASN A 55 5.57 -16.62 -11.55
C ASN A 55 6.95 -16.26 -11.00
N ASN A 56 7.02 -15.59 -9.84
CA ASN A 56 8.26 -15.24 -9.17
C ASN A 56 8.72 -16.30 -8.14
N GLY A 57 8.02 -17.43 -8.06
CA GLY A 57 8.32 -18.54 -7.15
C GLY A 57 7.66 -18.46 -5.79
N ARG A 58 6.91 -17.38 -5.46
CA ARG A 58 6.10 -17.32 -4.24
C ARG A 58 4.96 -18.35 -4.31
N ILE A 59 4.70 -19.02 -3.19
CA ILE A 59 3.60 -19.95 -3.00
C ILE A 59 2.75 -19.49 -1.82
N ASP A 60 1.44 -19.33 -2.04
CA ASP A 60 0.48 -18.99 -1.00
C ASP A 60 -0.44 -20.17 -0.70
N TYR A 61 -0.52 -20.56 0.56
CA TYR A 61 -1.54 -21.46 1.09
C TYR A 61 -2.60 -20.63 1.81
N ILE A 62 -3.82 -20.64 1.29
CA ILE A 62 -4.96 -19.92 1.86
C ILE A 62 -5.90 -20.97 2.44
N VAL A 63 -6.24 -20.84 3.72
CA VAL A 63 -7.17 -21.74 4.41
C VAL A 63 -8.34 -20.94 4.97
N GLN A 64 -9.55 -21.46 4.75
CA GLN A 64 -10.78 -20.93 5.32
C GLN A 64 -11.53 -22.07 6.01
N ASN A 65 -12.05 -21.79 7.21
CA ASN A 65 -12.84 -22.69 8.02
C ASN A 65 -14.10 -21.97 8.51
N ALA A 66 -15.26 -22.49 8.12
CA ALA A 66 -16.57 -22.00 8.52
C ALA A 66 -17.16 -22.74 9.73
N GLY A 67 -16.50 -23.78 10.23
CA GLY A 67 -16.99 -24.62 11.33
C GLY A 67 -16.43 -24.21 12.68
N ASP A 68 -16.12 -25.23 13.49
CA ASP A 68 -15.47 -25.06 14.78
C ASP A 68 -14.08 -24.45 14.61
N LYS A 69 -13.85 -23.31 15.27
CA LYS A 69 -12.62 -22.52 15.18
C LYS A 69 -11.55 -22.98 16.19
N ASP A 70 -11.89 -23.92 17.07
CA ASP A 70 -10.99 -24.56 18.03
C ASP A 70 -10.44 -25.91 17.52
N THR A 71 -10.98 -26.41 16.40
CA THR A 71 -10.45 -27.59 15.73
C THR A 71 -9.15 -27.26 14.99
N LYS A 72 -8.10 -28.04 15.27
CA LYS A 72 -6.79 -27.95 14.62
C LYS A 72 -6.74 -28.86 13.39
N TYR A 73 -6.45 -28.27 12.24
CA TYR A 73 -6.35 -28.94 10.94
C TYR A 73 -4.91 -28.97 10.43
N THR A 74 -4.54 -30.00 9.68
CA THR A 74 -3.29 -30.06 8.93
C THR A 74 -3.57 -29.79 7.45
N VAL A 75 -2.92 -28.79 6.88
CA VAL A 75 -3.10 -28.29 5.51
C VAL A 75 -1.97 -28.79 4.62
N ASP A 76 -2.33 -29.49 3.54
CA ASP A 76 -1.43 -30.07 2.53
C ASP A 76 -0.32 -31.00 3.12
N GLY A 77 -0.48 -31.45 4.37
CA GLY A 77 0.57 -32.15 5.12
C GLY A 77 1.78 -31.28 5.48
N ILE A 78 1.70 -29.96 5.30
CA ILE A 78 2.83 -29.03 5.41
C ILE A 78 2.78 -28.24 6.73
N PHE A 79 1.60 -27.77 7.13
CA PHE A 79 1.46 -26.93 8.32
C PHE A 79 0.09 -27.15 8.98
N ASP A 80 0.02 -26.77 10.25
CA ASP A 80 -1.19 -26.86 11.04
C ASP A 80 -1.91 -25.50 11.14
N PHE A 81 -3.22 -25.49 11.27
CA PHE A 81 -4.06 -24.29 11.34
C PHE A 81 -5.24 -24.47 12.30
N CYS A 82 -5.55 -23.46 13.10
CA CYS A 82 -6.73 -23.40 13.97
C CYS A 82 -7.32 -21.99 13.92
N GLY A 83 -8.55 -21.85 13.42
CA GLY A 83 -9.16 -20.52 13.24
C GLY A 83 -10.18 -20.46 12.12
N PHE A 84 -10.55 -19.23 11.75
CA PHE A 84 -11.46 -18.93 10.66
C PHE A 84 -10.74 -18.75 9.31
N PHE A 85 -9.69 -17.93 9.27
CA PHE A 85 -8.96 -17.64 8.03
C PHE A 85 -7.46 -17.49 8.25
N GLY A 86 -6.66 -18.05 7.34
CA GLY A 86 -5.21 -17.98 7.37
C GLY A 86 -4.59 -17.97 5.98
N VAL A 87 -3.45 -17.29 5.87
CA VAL A 87 -2.58 -17.30 4.70
C VAL A 87 -1.17 -17.61 5.17
N PHE A 88 -0.57 -18.64 4.59
CA PHE A 88 0.83 -18.99 4.78
C PHE A 88 1.54 -18.88 3.43
N SER A 89 2.44 -17.92 3.30
CA SER A 89 3.19 -17.63 2.08
C SER A 89 4.64 -18.07 2.25
N VAL A 90 5.18 -18.76 1.25
CA VAL A 90 6.61 -19.10 1.15
C VAL A 90 7.16 -18.37 -0.06
N LEU A 91 8.14 -17.49 0.18
CA LEU A 91 8.81 -16.72 -0.86
C LEU A 91 9.86 -17.56 -1.60
N SER A 92 10.32 -17.08 -2.76
CA SER A 92 11.31 -17.81 -3.59
C SER A 92 12.67 -17.98 -2.92
N ASN A 93 13.01 -17.11 -1.97
CA ASN A 93 14.20 -17.21 -1.13
C ASN A 93 14.00 -18.09 0.12
N GLY A 94 12.82 -18.67 0.30
CA GLY A 94 12.46 -19.51 1.45
C GLY A 94 11.96 -18.76 2.68
N GLU A 95 11.91 -17.43 2.66
CA GLU A 95 11.30 -16.65 3.75
C GLU A 95 9.79 -16.85 3.79
N GLU A 96 9.22 -16.71 4.98
CA GLU A 96 7.84 -17.04 5.26
C GLU A 96 7.07 -15.83 5.76
N LEU A 97 5.84 -15.71 5.27
CA LEU A 97 4.90 -14.66 5.68
C LEU A 97 3.57 -15.27 6.03
N ILE A 98 3.05 -14.86 7.18
CA ILE A 98 1.78 -15.37 7.70
C ILE A 98 0.83 -14.19 7.90
N TYR A 99 -0.41 -14.37 7.45
CA TYR A 99 -1.54 -13.54 7.83
C TYR A 99 -2.63 -14.42 8.42
N THR A 100 -3.27 -13.96 9.49
CA THR A 100 -4.46 -14.62 10.05
C THR A 100 -5.58 -13.61 10.25
N ASN A 101 -6.82 -14.09 10.21
CA ASN A 101 -7.98 -13.36 10.70
C ASN A 101 -8.86 -14.33 11.49
N ASP A 102 -9.11 -14.00 12.76
CA ASP A 102 -9.85 -14.85 13.70
C ASP A 102 -9.29 -16.28 13.79
N ALA A 103 -7.96 -16.37 13.92
CA ALA A 103 -7.25 -17.63 14.12
C ALA A 103 -6.44 -17.59 15.41
N SER A 104 -6.41 -18.73 16.10
CA SER A 104 -5.64 -18.93 17.33
C SER A 104 -4.27 -19.54 17.05
N PHE A 105 -4.10 -20.20 15.90
CA PHE A 105 -2.86 -20.88 15.56
C PHE A 105 -2.65 -21.03 14.05
N ILE A 106 -1.42 -20.87 13.60
CA ILE A 106 -0.99 -21.27 12.26
C ILE A 106 0.51 -21.61 12.23
N LYS A 107 0.83 -22.76 11.64
CA LYS A 107 2.16 -23.37 11.59
C LYS A 107 2.79 -23.56 12.97
N ASN A 108 3.48 -22.54 13.48
CA ASN A 108 4.14 -22.51 14.80
C ASN A 108 3.76 -21.26 15.60
N GLU A 109 2.93 -20.38 15.04
CA GLU A 109 2.56 -19.10 15.64
C GLU A 109 1.28 -19.24 16.45
N ASN A 110 1.32 -18.74 17.69
CA ASN A 110 0.13 -18.57 18.52
C ASN A 110 -0.40 -17.16 18.35
N CYS A 111 -1.69 -17.04 18.12
CA CYS A 111 -2.36 -15.81 17.76
C CYS A 111 -3.45 -15.47 18.77
N THR A 112 -3.65 -14.17 19.03
CA THR A 112 -4.92 -13.76 19.65
C THR A 112 -5.97 -13.68 18.54
N ALA A 113 -6.92 -14.61 18.55
CA ALA A 113 -7.91 -14.74 17.48
C ALA A 113 -8.94 -13.60 17.48
N ARG A 114 -9.47 -13.27 18.65
CA ARG A 114 -10.57 -12.30 18.80
C ARG A 114 -10.58 -11.70 20.19
N ILE A 115 -11.16 -10.51 20.30
CA ILE A 115 -11.64 -9.96 21.56
C ILE A 115 -13.05 -10.48 21.78
N THR A 116 -13.38 -10.91 22.99
CA THR A 116 -14.73 -11.32 23.37
C THR A 116 -15.20 -10.53 24.58
N GLY A 117 -16.49 -10.54 24.87
CA GLY A 117 -17.02 -9.88 26.04
C GLY A 117 -18.53 -9.74 26.02
N LYS A 118 -19.05 -8.76 26.76
CA LYS A 118 -20.48 -8.44 26.82
C LYS A 118 -20.79 -6.98 26.49
N ILE A 119 -21.95 -6.77 25.88
CA ILE A 119 -22.53 -5.44 25.69
C ILE A 119 -22.93 -4.87 27.07
N ALA A 120 -22.44 -3.69 27.39
CA ALA A 120 -22.74 -2.99 28.64
C ALA A 120 -23.80 -1.89 28.45
N ASP A 121 -23.74 -1.16 27.34
CA ASP A 121 -24.75 -0.19 26.94
C ASP A 121 -24.61 0.16 25.46
N PHE A 122 -25.56 0.89 24.89
CA PHE A 122 -25.48 1.41 23.53
C PHE A 122 -26.42 2.61 23.35
N THR A 123 -26.24 3.38 22.27
CA THR A 123 -27.14 4.49 21.93
C THR A 123 -28.56 3.98 21.66
N LYS A 124 -29.53 4.41 22.45
CA LYS A 124 -30.93 3.95 22.40
C LYS A 124 -31.87 4.84 21.60
N GLU A 125 -31.42 6.05 21.29
CA GLU A 125 -32.17 7.06 20.55
C GLU A 125 -31.66 7.19 19.12
N LEU A 126 -32.47 7.77 18.23
CA LEU A 126 -31.99 8.16 16.90
C LEU A 126 -30.95 9.27 17.04
N SER A 127 -29.74 9.02 16.54
CA SER A 127 -28.60 9.92 16.65
C SER A 127 -27.71 9.80 15.42
N ASP A 128 -27.07 10.90 15.04
CA ASP A 128 -26.02 10.92 14.00
C ASP A 128 -24.69 10.33 14.50
N ASN A 129 -24.54 10.20 15.83
CA ASN A 129 -23.38 9.60 16.47
C ASN A 129 -23.83 8.53 17.46
N ASN A 130 -23.48 7.28 17.17
CA ASN A 130 -23.91 6.11 17.90
C ASN A 130 -22.70 5.40 18.50
N TYR A 131 -22.91 4.85 19.70
CA TYR A 131 -21.88 4.16 20.46
C TYR A 131 -22.38 2.82 20.95
N ILE A 132 -21.45 1.88 21.09
CA ILE A 132 -21.63 0.62 21.80
C ILE A 132 -20.60 0.56 22.92
N THR A 133 -21.06 0.48 24.16
CA THR A 133 -20.21 0.30 25.33
C THR A 133 -20.10 -1.18 25.63
N VAL A 134 -18.88 -1.68 25.78
CA VAL A 134 -18.61 -3.10 26.00
C VAL A 134 -17.69 -3.34 27.20
N THR A 135 -17.88 -4.47 27.86
CA THR A 135 -16.91 -5.07 28.78
C THR A 135 -16.14 -6.14 28.03
N ALA A 136 -14.81 -6.05 28.01
CA ALA A 136 -13.98 -7.05 27.33
C ALA A 136 -13.50 -8.12 28.31
N ASN A 137 -13.41 -9.36 27.85
CA ASN A 137 -12.65 -10.41 28.52
C ASN A 137 -11.15 -10.08 28.38
N GLY A 138 -10.46 -9.96 29.52
CA GLY A 138 -9.08 -9.50 29.56
C GLY A 138 -8.95 -7.98 29.46
N ASN A 139 -7.80 -7.50 28.99
CA ASN A 139 -7.51 -6.07 28.90
C ASN A 139 -6.88 -5.74 27.53
N PRO A 140 -7.64 -5.84 26.43
CA PRO A 140 -7.13 -5.55 25.10
C PRO A 140 -6.67 -4.08 24.98
N ASP A 141 -5.63 -3.87 24.18
CA ASP A 141 -5.21 -2.52 23.82
C ASP A 141 -6.29 -1.83 22.98
N VAL A 142 -6.71 -0.64 23.40
CA VAL A 142 -7.72 0.18 22.73
C VAL A 142 -7.36 0.48 21.26
N SER A 143 -6.07 0.53 20.94
CA SER A 143 -5.60 0.76 19.56
C SER A 143 -6.06 -0.32 18.58
N THR A 144 -6.35 -1.53 19.08
CA THR A 144 -6.68 -2.70 18.26
C THR A 144 -8.10 -2.70 17.71
N PHE A 145 -8.99 -1.87 18.26
CA PHE A 145 -10.42 -1.85 17.91
C PHE A 145 -10.70 -1.08 16.61
N LYS A 146 -9.96 0.00 16.36
CA LYS A 146 -10.23 0.93 15.25
C LYS A 146 -10.20 0.21 13.90
N GLY A 147 -11.23 0.42 13.09
CA GLY A 147 -11.37 -0.13 11.74
C GLY A 147 -11.89 -1.56 11.69
N ARG A 148 -12.04 -2.24 12.84
CA ARG A 148 -12.59 -3.60 12.92
C ARG A 148 -14.12 -3.57 13.00
N TYR A 149 -14.70 -4.76 12.97
CA TYR A 149 -16.13 -4.95 13.17
C TYR A 149 -16.40 -5.67 14.49
N ILE A 150 -17.40 -5.20 15.23
CA ILE A 150 -17.99 -5.93 16.34
C ILE A 150 -19.16 -6.76 15.80
N TYR A 151 -19.16 -8.05 16.13
CA TYR A 151 -20.23 -9.00 15.86
C TYR A 151 -20.91 -9.32 17.18
N ILE A 152 -22.21 -9.06 17.27
CA ILE A 152 -22.98 -9.26 18.50
C ILE A 152 -23.82 -10.50 18.29
N ASP A 153 -23.63 -11.46 19.19
CA ASP A 153 -24.33 -12.73 19.18
C ASP A 153 -25.73 -12.51 19.73
N GLU A 154 -26.71 -12.74 18.87
CA GLU A 154 -28.11 -12.84 19.25
C GLU A 154 -28.68 -14.02 18.47
N ASP A 155 -29.47 -14.87 19.13
CA ASP A 155 -30.31 -15.89 18.48
C ASP A 155 -31.45 -15.19 17.70
N SER A 156 -31.10 -14.30 16.78
CA SER A 156 -32.04 -13.54 15.96
C SER A 156 -31.76 -13.75 14.47
N ASP A 157 -32.80 -13.56 13.67
CA ASP A 157 -32.74 -13.75 12.21
C ASP A 157 -31.84 -12.71 11.49
N THR A 158 -31.13 -11.85 12.23
CA THR A 158 -30.33 -10.74 11.71
C THR A 158 -28.98 -10.65 12.43
N ASN A 159 -27.90 -10.51 11.66
CA ASN A 159 -26.55 -10.32 12.23
C ASN A 159 -26.33 -8.85 12.62
N ALA A 160 -26.26 -8.56 13.93
CA ALA A 160 -25.85 -7.28 14.46
C ALA A 160 -24.32 -7.10 14.29
N CYS A 161 -23.91 -6.35 13.27
CA CYS A 161 -22.50 -6.13 12.93
C CYS A 161 -22.21 -4.65 12.64
N TYR A 162 -21.24 -4.08 13.33
CA TYR A 162 -20.93 -2.64 13.25
C TYR A 162 -19.44 -2.39 13.08
N ARG A 163 -19.10 -1.46 12.19
CA ARG A 163 -17.71 -0.99 12.04
C ARG A 163 -17.37 -0.05 13.19
N ILE A 164 -16.21 -0.26 13.81
CA ILE A 164 -15.68 0.59 14.86
C ILE A 164 -14.84 1.70 14.22
N ILE A 165 -15.31 2.94 14.27
CA ILE A 165 -14.62 4.12 13.74
C ILE A 165 -13.50 4.53 14.69
N SER A 166 -13.79 4.50 15.99
CA SER A 166 -12.84 4.79 17.06
C SER A 166 -13.23 4.05 18.33
N ALA A 167 -12.30 3.95 19.28
CA ALA A 167 -12.57 3.37 20.59
C ALA A 167 -11.85 4.19 21.65
N LYS A 168 -12.45 4.29 22.83
CA LYS A 168 -11.81 4.83 24.04
C LYS A 168 -12.09 3.91 25.21
N LYS A 169 -11.15 3.88 26.16
CA LYS A 169 -11.31 3.16 27.42
C LYS A 169 -11.94 4.10 28.46
N ASP A 170 -12.91 3.60 29.21
CA ASP A 170 -13.59 4.31 30.28
C ASP A 170 -13.79 3.37 31.48
N GLY A 171 -12.89 3.45 32.46
CA GLY A 171 -12.78 2.46 33.53
C GLY A 171 -12.51 1.05 32.98
N ASP A 172 -13.37 0.10 33.33
CA ASP A 172 -13.33 -1.29 32.83
C ASP A 172 -14.06 -1.47 31.50
N ASN A 173 -14.72 -0.42 31.00
CA ASN A 173 -15.48 -0.45 29.76
C ASN A 173 -14.67 0.11 28.58
N TYR A 174 -15.09 -0.27 27.38
CA TYR A 174 -14.64 0.30 26.12
C TYR A 174 -15.86 0.91 25.43
N ILE A 175 -15.75 2.18 25.05
CA ILE A 175 -16.79 2.88 24.29
C ILE A 175 -16.36 2.86 22.83
N LEU A 176 -17.12 2.13 22.02
CA LEU A 176 -16.89 1.93 20.59
C LEU A 176 -17.77 2.90 19.82
N ASP A 177 -17.15 3.76 19.03
CA ASP A 177 -17.84 4.66 18.10
C ASP A 177 -18.18 3.92 16.82
N ILE A 178 -19.47 3.88 16.47
CA ILE A 178 -19.98 3.23 15.25
C ILE A 178 -20.54 4.24 14.24
N GLY A 179 -20.36 5.54 14.49
CA GLY A 179 -20.78 6.62 13.59
C GLY A 179 -22.29 6.78 13.49
N ASP A 180 -22.77 6.97 12.26
CA ASP A 180 -24.17 7.25 11.93
C ASP A 180 -25.03 5.98 11.78
N VAL A 181 -24.46 4.80 12.04
CA VAL A 181 -25.20 3.53 11.97
C VAL A 181 -26.02 3.33 13.25
N THR A 182 -27.33 3.16 13.10
CA THR A 182 -28.23 2.97 14.25
C THR A 182 -28.28 1.54 14.77
N THR A 183 -28.47 1.40 16.08
CA THR A 183 -28.79 0.14 16.79
C THR A 183 -30.29 -0.13 16.84
N VAL A 184 -31.12 0.84 16.43
CA VAL A 184 -32.57 0.75 16.36
C VAL A 184 -32.96 -0.09 15.15
N LYS A 185 -33.72 -1.15 15.40
CA LYS A 185 -34.31 -2.01 14.37
C LYS A 185 -35.60 -1.44 13.82
N ARG A 186 -36.47 -0.91 14.70
CA ARG A 186 -37.77 -0.30 14.37
C ARG A 186 -38.37 0.44 15.55
N TYR A 187 -39.40 1.23 15.30
CA TYR A 187 -40.30 1.70 16.36
C TYR A 187 -41.06 0.53 17.00
N VAL A 188 -41.37 0.66 18.30
CA VAL A 188 -42.31 -0.23 18.99
C VAL A 188 -43.67 -0.19 18.31
N SER A 189 -44.16 1.01 17.98
CA SER A 189 -45.40 1.25 17.26
C SER A 189 -45.18 2.16 16.06
N ALA A 190 -45.57 1.70 14.86
CA ALA A 190 -45.49 2.53 13.64
C ALA A 190 -46.45 3.73 13.65
N LYS A 191 -47.43 3.76 14.57
CA LYS A 191 -48.44 4.82 14.66
C LYS A 191 -48.15 5.81 15.78
N ASN A 192 -47.28 5.46 16.73
CA ASN A 192 -46.93 6.31 17.86
C ASN A 192 -45.42 6.22 18.13
N PRO A 193 -44.62 7.16 17.59
CA PRO A 193 -43.18 7.19 17.81
C PRO A 193 -42.76 7.31 19.28
N ASP A 194 -43.62 7.86 20.13
CA ASP A 194 -43.34 8.03 21.57
C ASP A 194 -43.33 6.70 22.36
N ASP A 195 -43.76 5.60 21.74
CA ASP A 195 -43.71 4.26 22.34
C ASP A 195 -42.27 3.68 22.39
N GLY A 196 -41.30 4.37 21.79
CA GLY A 196 -39.88 4.01 21.79
C GLY A 196 -39.47 3.03 20.68
N TYR A 197 -38.34 2.35 20.91
CA TYR A 197 -37.64 1.57 19.88
C TYR A 197 -37.45 0.10 20.26
N VAL A 198 -37.37 -0.75 19.25
CA VAL A 198 -36.88 -2.12 19.30
C VAL A 198 -35.47 -2.12 18.72
N TYR A 199 -34.55 -2.83 19.35
CA TYR A 199 -33.12 -2.83 18.99
C TYR A 199 -32.71 -4.13 18.27
N TYR A 200 -31.50 -4.12 17.69
CA TYR A 200 -30.89 -5.30 17.07
C TYR A 200 -30.20 -6.24 18.07
N PHE A 201 -30.05 -5.83 19.33
CA PHE A 201 -29.43 -6.61 20.40
C PHE A 201 -29.74 -5.95 21.74
N ASP A 202 -29.56 -6.72 22.82
CA ASP A 202 -29.77 -6.27 24.19
C ASP A 202 -28.45 -6.08 24.97
N VAL A 203 -28.54 -5.32 26.08
CA VAL A 203 -27.47 -5.28 27.07
C VAL A 203 -27.25 -6.68 27.65
N GLY A 204 -25.99 -7.09 27.79
CA GLY A 204 -25.60 -8.40 28.29
C GLY A 204 -25.35 -9.46 27.20
N CYS A 205 -25.72 -9.18 25.95
CA CYS A 205 -25.38 -10.01 24.79
C CYS A 205 -23.87 -10.23 24.68
N ASN A 206 -23.48 -11.40 24.22
CA ASN A 206 -22.07 -11.69 23.94
C ASN A 206 -21.67 -11.00 22.64
N TYR A 207 -20.40 -10.65 22.51
CA TYR A 207 -19.85 -10.18 21.25
C TYR A 207 -18.49 -10.78 20.99
N TYR A 208 -18.06 -10.69 19.74
CA TYR A 208 -16.66 -10.84 19.39
C TYR A 208 -16.20 -9.82 18.34
N ILE A 209 -14.90 -9.51 18.37
CA ILE A 209 -14.20 -8.70 17.39
C ILE A 209 -13.05 -9.54 16.84
N PRO A 210 -13.10 -9.98 15.57
CA PRO A 210 -12.03 -10.78 14.97
C PRO A 210 -10.76 -9.92 14.84
N LEU A 211 -9.65 -10.46 15.33
CA LEU A 211 -8.33 -9.85 15.21
C LEU A 211 -7.60 -10.42 14.00
N SER A 212 -6.66 -9.65 13.49
CA SER A 212 -5.76 -10.08 12.44
C SER A 212 -4.32 -9.99 12.93
N ASN A 213 -3.50 -10.97 12.58
CA ASN A 213 -2.10 -11.02 12.95
C ASN A 213 -1.24 -11.20 11.69
N VAL A 214 -0.04 -10.62 11.71
CA VAL A 214 0.94 -10.71 10.63
C VAL A 214 2.29 -11.14 11.22
N PHE A 215 2.94 -12.11 10.60
CA PHE A 215 4.28 -12.56 10.97
C PHE A 215 5.19 -12.61 9.74
N GLY A 216 6.49 -12.39 9.97
CA GLY A 216 7.53 -12.26 8.95
C GLY A 216 7.69 -10.82 8.41
N ASP A 217 8.70 -10.60 7.58
CA ASP A 217 9.00 -9.27 7.03
C ASP A 217 8.11 -8.92 5.83
N THR A 218 7.02 -8.20 6.10
CA THR A 218 6.11 -7.71 5.05
C THR A 218 6.77 -6.81 4.01
N SER A 219 7.96 -6.26 4.27
CA SER A 219 8.70 -5.47 3.28
C SER A 219 9.07 -6.28 2.04
N LEU A 220 9.15 -7.60 2.17
CA LEU A 220 9.42 -8.55 1.09
C LEU A 220 8.25 -8.71 0.12
N LEU A 221 7.06 -8.18 0.45
CA LEU A 221 5.91 -8.14 -0.46
C LEU A 221 5.91 -6.90 -1.39
N LYS A 222 6.83 -5.96 -1.18
CA LYS A 222 6.86 -4.67 -1.91
C LYS A 222 7.01 -4.83 -3.43
N ASP A 223 7.61 -5.92 -3.89
CA ASP A 223 7.71 -6.22 -5.33
C ASP A 223 6.34 -6.39 -6.01
N PHE A 224 5.26 -6.58 -5.25
CA PHE A 224 3.91 -6.77 -5.78
C PHE A 224 3.04 -5.50 -5.81
N VAL A 225 3.44 -4.43 -5.11
CA VAL A 225 2.72 -3.15 -5.04
C VAL A 225 3.66 -2.02 -5.48
N LYS A 226 4.30 -2.18 -6.64
CA LYS A 226 4.93 -1.02 -7.28
C LYS A 226 3.81 -0.14 -7.83
N PRO A 227 3.82 1.18 -7.54
CA PRO A 227 2.85 2.07 -8.14
C PRO A 227 3.06 2.04 -9.65
N ALA A 228 2.00 1.74 -10.41
CA ALA A 228 2.05 1.88 -11.86
C ALA A 228 2.30 3.35 -12.20
N PHE A 229 3.17 3.60 -13.17
CA PHE A 229 3.37 4.96 -13.66
C PHE A 229 2.14 5.38 -14.45
N SER A 230 1.63 6.57 -14.16
CA SER A 230 0.48 7.13 -14.88
C SER A 230 0.88 8.13 -15.95
N ASP A 231 2.05 8.77 -15.82
CA ASP A 231 2.53 9.76 -16.79
C ASP A 231 4.03 10.09 -16.61
N ILE A 232 4.58 10.90 -17.52
CA ILE A 232 5.83 11.66 -17.35
C ILE A 232 5.55 13.15 -17.47
N THR A 233 5.92 13.91 -16.45
CA THR A 233 5.86 15.38 -16.47
C THR A 233 7.22 15.99 -16.77
N LEU A 234 7.21 17.05 -17.58
CA LEU A 234 8.36 17.89 -17.90
C LEU A 234 8.39 19.10 -16.96
N SER A 235 9.57 19.46 -16.44
CA SER A 235 9.71 20.64 -15.58
C SER A 235 9.42 21.96 -16.29
N ASN A 236 9.69 22.03 -17.60
CA ASN A 236 9.67 23.24 -18.40
C ASN A 236 9.14 23.00 -19.81
N MET A 237 8.77 24.09 -20.48
CA MET A 237 8.55 24.16 -21.93
C MET A 237 9.86 24.52 -22.66
N LEU A 238 9.94 24.25 -23.96
CA LEU A 238 11.11 24.60 -24.77
C LEU A 238 11.18 26.11 -24.99
N SER A 239 12.35 26.71 -24.75
CA SER A 239 12.59 28.11 -25.12
C SER A 239 12.63 28.25 -26.66
N PRO A 240 11.97 29.25 -27.28
CA PRO A 240 12.09 29.49 -28.71
C PRO A 240 13.49 29.97 -29.12
N LYS A 241 14.37 30.28 -28.16
CA LYS A 241 15.78 30.62 -28.38
C LYS A 241 16.73 29.45 -28.08
N ALA A 242 16.20 28.26 -27.78
CA ALA A 242 17.01 27.10 -27.45
C ALA A 242 17.92 26.70 -28.61
N GLN A 243 19.15 26.32 -28.28
CA GLN A 243 20.16 25.84 -29.20
C GLN A 243 20.50 24.38 -28.92
N ALA A 244 21.08 23.70 -29.90
CA ALA A 244 21.62 22.35 -29.71
C ALA A 244 22.57 22.32 -28.48
N GLY A 245 22.36 21.34 -27.62
CA GLY A 245 23.06 21.18 -26.34
C GLY A 245 22.32 21.76 -25.13
N ASP A 246 21.30 22.59 -25.34
CA ASP A 246 20.58 23.21 -24.23
C ASP A 246 19.77 22.19 -23.42
N LEU A 247 19.71 22.42 -22.12
CA LEU A 247 18.80 21.73 -21.22
C LEU A 247 17.37 22.18 -21.53
N VAL A 248 16.49 21.21 -21.79
CA VAL A 248 15.08 21.46 -22.08
C VAL A 248 14.25 21.33 -20.81
N ALA A 249 14.27 20.16 -20.17
CA ALA A 249 13.48 19.89 -18.99
C ALA A 249 14.05 18.74 -18.16
N MET A 250 13.77 18.76 -16.86
CA MET A 250 13.87 17.56 -16.02
C MET A 250 12.62 16.69 -16.23
N LEU A 251 12.82 15.37 -16.25
CA LEU A 251 11.76 14.37 -16.44
C LEU A 251 11.37 13.77 -15.09
N TYR A 252 10.08 13.85 -14.76
CA TYR A 252 9.53 13.30 -13.53
C TYR A 252 8.46 12.27 -13.85
N PRO A 253 8.62 11.01 -13.41
CA PRO A 253 7.55 10.05 -13.51
C PRO A 253 6.43 10.41 -12.51
N VAL A 254 5.20 10.19 -12.92
CA VAL A 254 4.02 10.36 -12.07
C VAL A 254 3.49 8.98 -11.74
N ALA A 255 3.31 8.72 -10.45
CA ALA A 255 2.76 7.47 -9.93
C ALA A 255 1.48 7.80 -9.17
N ALA A 256 0.32 7.39 -9.71
CA ALA A 256 -0.99 7.81 -9.18
C ALA A 256 -1.24 7.41 -7.71
N SER A 257 -0.58 6.35 -7.23
CA SER A 257 -0.70 5.87 -5.85
C SER A 257 0.44 6.31 -4.92
N ALA A 258 1.49 6.96 -5.44
CA ALA A 258 2.59 7.46 -4.61
C ALA A 258 2.21 8.79 -3.96
N LYS A 259 2.36 8.88 -2.63
CA LYS A 259 2.11 10.12 -1.86
C LYS A 259 3.35 11.01 -1.74
N SER A 260 4.52 10.47 -2.06
CA SER A 260 5.78 11.18 -2.03
C SER A 260 6.77 10.62 -3.06
N ALA A 261 7.77 11.41 -3.45
CA ALA A 261 8.82 10.97 -4.37
C ALA A 261 9.64 9.79 -3.81
N ALA A 262 9.72 9.65 -2.48
CA ALA A 262 10.41 8.54 -1.81
C ALA A 262 9.67 7.20 -1.94
N GLU A 263 8.38 7.21 -2.29
CA GLU A 263 7.58 6.01 -2.56
C GLU A 263 7.69 5.54 -4.01
N ILE A 264 8.32 6.34 -4.88
CA ILE A 264 8.54 5.97 -6.28
C ILE A 264 9.74 5.01 -6.34
N PRO A 265 9.57 3.78 -6.84
CA PRO A 265 10.67 2.82 -6.97
C PRO A 265 11.71 3.32 -7.96
N GLU A 266 12.95 2.85 -7.85
CA GLU A 266 14.02 3.17 -8.80
C GLU A 266 13.61 2.87 -10.25
N TYR A 267 13.96 3.80 -11.14
CA TYR A 267 13.45 3.84 -12.52
C TYR A 267 14.48 4.42 -13.48
N ILE A 268 14.38 3.97 -14.74
CA ILE A 268 15.13 4.51 -15.87
C ILE A 268 14.13 5.08 -16.87
N ILE A 269 14.32 6.35 -17.25
CA ILE A 269 13.57 6.97 -18.36
C ILE A 269 14.41 6.90 -19.63
N SER A 270 13.83 6.33 -20.68
CA SER A 270 14.40 6.29 -22.02
C SER A 270 13.51 7.05 -23.01
N LEU A 271 14.12 7.64 -24.04
CA LEU A 271 13.43 8.27 -25.16
C LEU A 271 13.44 7.30 -26.35
N GLU A 272 12.31 7.18 -27.05
CA GLU A 272 12.27 6.50 -28.36
C GLU A 272 12.63 7.53 -29.46
N PRO A 273 13.86 7.51 -30.01
CA PRO A 273 14.27 8.57 -30.94
C PRO A 273 13.48 8.54 -32.24
N GLU A 274 13.02 7.36 -32.65
CA GLU A 274 12.31 7.13 -33.91
C GLU A 274 10.83 7.51 -33.86
N PHE A 275 10.30 7.87 -32.68
CA PHE A 275 8.90 8.27 -32.54
C PHE A 275 8.74 9.78 -32.56
N GLY A 276 7.88 10.27 -33.47
CA GLY A 276 7.57 11.70 -33.59
C GLY A 276 8.84 12.53 -33.76
N ASP A 277 9.04 13.47 -32.84
CA ASP A 277 10.18 14.39 -32.86
C ASP A 277 11.36 13.90 -32.00
N GLY A 278 11.35 12.63 -31.57
CA GLY A 278 12.34 12.06 -30.65
C GLY A 278 13.80 12.22 -31.09
N ARG A 279 14.09 12.24 -32.39
CA ARG A 279 15.46 12.38 -32.91
C ARG A 279 16.12 13.71 -32.53
N MET A 280 15.31 14.75 -32.30
CA MET A 280 15.73 16.10 -31.93
C MET A 280 16.22 16.18 -30.49
N PHE A 281 16.02 15.14 -29.67
CA PHE A 281 16.32 15.18 -28.24
C PHE A 281 17.16 13.98 -27.79
N GLU A 282 17.79 14.13 -26.63
CA GLU A 282 18.46 13.04 -25.91
C GLU A 282 18.18 13.15 -24.42
N ILE A 283 18.31 12.02 -23.72
CA ILE A 283 18.22 11.97 -22.25
C ILE A 283 19.59 11.68 -21.67
N LYS A 284 19.98 12.46 -20.66
CA LYS A 284 21.14 12.18 -19.79
C LYS A 284 20.68 12.33 -18.35
N ASN A 285 20.75 11.27 -17.55
CA ASN A 285 20.38 11.28 -16.13
C ASN A 285 18.99 11.89 -15.85
N ASN A 286 17.95 11.44 -16.55
CA ASN A 286 16.58 11.97 -16.47
C ASN A 286 16.42 13.47 -16.81
N VAL A 287 17.40 14.05 -17.50
CA VAL A 287 17.32 15.39 -18.07
C VAL A 287 17.25 15.30 -19.59
N LEU A 288 16.26 15.98 -20.15
CA LEU A 288 16.04 16.10 -21.59
C LEU A 288 16.90 17.25 -22.13
N TYR A 289 17.71 16.95 -23.13
CA TYR A 289 18.54 17.90 -23.86
C TYR A 289 18.11 17.97 -25.32
N LEU A 290 18.31 19.15 -25.92
CA LEU A 290 18.11 19.35 -27.33
C LEU A 290 19.36 18.93 -28.11
N LYS A 291 19.22 18.11 -29.15
CA LYS A 291 20.34 17.69 -30.02
C LYS A 291 20.52 18.61 -31.22
N GLU A 292 19.43 19.18 -31.73
CA GLU A 292 19.40 19.96 -32.97
C GLU A 292 18.66 21.27 -32.73
N THR A 293 19.25 22.39 -33.16
CA THR A 293 18.63 23.72 -33.01
C THR A 293 17.35 23.77 -33.85
N PRO A 294 16.20 24.18 -33.29
CA PRO A 294 14.95 24.18 -34.03
C PRO A 294 14.94 25.32 -35.05
N ASP A 295 14.29 25.10 -36.18
CA ASP A 295 14.15 26.12 -37.24
C ASP A 295 13.08 27.18 -36.91
N GLY A 296 12.40 27.04 -35.77
CA GLY A 296 11.35 27.95 -35.30
C GLY A 296 9.99 27.75 -35.96
N SER A 297 9.82 26.72 -36.80
CA SER A 297 8.56 26.41 -37.49
C SER A 297 7.60 25.53 -36.68
N VAL A 298 8.09 24.95 -35.58
CA VAL A 298 7.37 23.96 -34.76
C VAL A 298 7.15 24.48 -33.35
N ASP A 299 5.87 24.59 -32.97
CA ASP A 299 5.43 25.05 -31.65
C ASP A 299 5.14 23.90 -30.68
N ASN A 300 5.13 22.66 -31.16
CA ASN A 300 4.84 21.47 -30.34
C ASN A 300 5.57 20.23 -30.88
N TYR A 301 6.28 19.55 -30.00
CA TYR A 301 7.03 18.34 -30.26
C TYR A 301 6.35 17.15 -29.59
N THR A 302 6.17 16.07 -30.32
CA THR A 302 5.58 14.83 -29.82
C THR A 302 6.69 13.83 -29.52
N LEU A 303 6.89 13.53 -28.24
CA LEU A 303 7.93 12.63 -27.76
C LEU A 303 7.28 11.39 -27.16
N ARG A 304 7.96 10.25 -27.26
CA ARG A 304 7.58 9.06 -26.51
C ARG A 304 8.70 8.63 -25.60
N PHE A 305 8.37 8.54 -24.33
CA PHE A 305 9.24 8.07 -23.28
C PHE A 305 8.83 6.67 -22.85
N SER A 306 9.79 5.92 -22.35
CA SER A 306 9.61 4.63 -21.70
C SER A 306 10.15 4.72 -20.28
N ILE A 307 9.38 4.28 -19.29
CA ILE A 307 9.88 4.05 -17.93
C ILE A 307 10.09 2.56 -17.75
N THR A 308 11.27 2.17 -17.30
CA THR A 308 11.58 0.79 -16.89
C THR A 308 11.99 0.81 -15.42
N HIS A 309 11.43 -0.08 -14.62
CA HIS A 309 11.93 -0.28 -13.26
C HIS A 309 13.30 -0.95 -13.33
N GLU A 310 14.30 -0.50 -12.56
CA GLU A 310 15.69 -1.00 -12.67
C GLU A 310 15.83 -2.52 -12.50
N ASN A 311 14.86 -3.17 -11.86
CA ASN A 311 14.85 -4.61 -11.57
C ASN A 311 13.70 -5.39 -12.26
N ASP A 312 12.98 -4.79 -13.20
CA ASP A 312 11.85 -5.45 -13.88
C ASP A 312 11.90 -5.28 -15.40
N ASN A 313 11.47 -6.29 -16.15
CA ASN A 313 11.35 -6.20 -17.61
C ASN A 313 10.10 -5.45 -18.06
N GLN A 314 9.35 -4.84 -17.12
CA GLN A 314 8.17 -4.06 -17.43
C GLN A 314 8.56 -2.65 -17.87
N CYS A 315 8.04 -2.29 -19.04
CA CYS A 315 8.28 -1.01 -19.70
C CYS A 315 6.93 -0.33 -19.97
N GLU A 316 6.73 0.83 -19.37
CA GLU A 316 5.54 1.66 -19.56
C GLU A 316 5.86 2.81 -20.50
N LYS A 317 5.00 3.07 -21.50
CA LYS A 317 5.25 4.04 -22.56
C LYS A 317 4.29 5.22 -22.49
N PHE A 318 4.84 6.42 -22.54
CA PHE A 318 4.09 7.67 -22.40
C PHE A 318 4.37 8.57 -23.60
N ILE A 319 3.31 9.07 -24.23
CA ILE A 319 3.41 10.08 -25.28
C ILE A 319 3.21 11.43 -24.63
N VAL A 320 4.23 12.29 -24.71
CA VAL A 320 4.25 13.61 -24.08
C VAL A 320 4.40 14.67 -25.15
N SER A 321 3.59 15.72 -25.05
CA SER A 321 3.69 16.91 -25.91
C SER A 321 4.55 17.96 -25.22
N LEU A 322 5.70 18.27 -25.81
CA LEU A 322 6.58 19.37 -25.39
C LEU A 322 6.28 20.60 -26.23
N ARG A 323 5.80 21.67 -25.60
CA ARG A 323 5.49 22.92 -26.30
C ARG A 323 6.67 23.89 -26.29
N THR A 324 6.78 24.68 -27.34
CA THR A 324 7.62 25.88 -27.34
C THR A 324 6.90 27.00 -26.59
N MET A 325 7.62 27.71 -25.72
CA MET A 325 7.10 28.90 -25.06
C MET A 325 6.82 30.01 -26.07
N SER A 326 5.75 30.77 -25.85
CA SER A 326 5.53 31.99 -26.63
C SER A 326 6.48 33.11 -26.19
N GLU A 327 6.78 34.05 -27.08
CA GLU A 327 7.60 35.23 -26.76
C GLU A 327 7.02 36.05 -25.58
N TYR A 328 5.69 36.04 -25.42
CA TYR A 328 5.00 36.68 -24.29
C TYR A 328 5.24 35.95 -22.96
N GLN A 329 5.38 34.63 -22.97
CA GLN A 329 5.71 33.86 -21.77
C GLN A 329 7.16 34.13 -21.33
N ILE A 330 8.08 34.35 -22.26
CA ILE A 330 9.48 34.68 -21.94
C ILE A 330 9.58 36.01 -21.18
N SER A 331 8.80 37.02 -21.57
CA SER A 331 8.83 38.34 -20.92
C SER A 331 8.15 38.38 -19.55
N SER A 332 7.39 37.33 -19.20
CA SER A 332 6.71 37.19 -17.91
C SER A 332 7.39 36.20 -16.95
N ILE A 333 8.35 35.37 -17.41
CA ILE A 333 9.26 34.66 -16.51
C ILE A 333 10.28 35.66 -15.95
N LYS A 334 9.91 36.30 -14.84
CA LYS A 334 10.90 36.79 -13.88
C LYS A 334 11.39 35.57 -13.11
N TYR A 335 12.54 35.02 -13.47
CA TYR A 335 13.26 34.18 -12.51
C TYR A 335 13.44 35.02 -11.23
N PRO A 336 13.04 34.55 -10.04
CA PRO A 336 13.57 35.12 -8.82
C PRO A 336 15.09 35.01 -8.94
N ASP A 337 15.80 36.12 -8.76
CA ASP A 337 17.24 36.10 -8.62
C ASP A 337 17.55 35.33 -7.32
N PHE A 338 17.79 34.02 -7.43
CA PHE A 338 18.21 33.19 -6.30
C PHE A 338 19.69 33.47 -6.02
N SER A 339 20.00 34.71 -5.64
CA SER A 339 21.12 34.96 -4.74
C SER A 339 20.69 34.49 -3.36
N LEU A 340 20.95 33.22 -3.07
CA LEU A 340 20.91 32.74 -1.68
C LEU A 340 22.04 33.44 -0.92
N GLU A 341 21.77 34.62 -0.38
CA GLU A 341 22.52 35.11 0.78
C GLU A 341 22.29 34.11 1.90
N TYR A 342 23.28 33.24 2.14
CA TYR A 342 23.34 32.45 3.35
C TYR A 342 23.41 33.40 4.55
N LYS A 343 22.26 33.62 5.20
CA LYS A 343 22.21 34.21 6.53
C LYS A 343 22.29 33.05 7.53
N PRO A 344 23.42 32.83 8.22
CA PRO A 344 23.48 31.82 9.27
C PRO A 344 22.38 32.12 10.29
N ILE A 345 21.53 31.12 10.52
CA ILE A 345 20.50 31.16 11.56
C ILE A 345 21.26 31.23 12.91
N PRO A 346 20.93 32.18 13.81
CA PRO A 346 21.53 32.20 15.13
C PRO A 346 21.19 30.89 15.85
N GLN A 347 22.22 30.12 16.20
CA GLN A 347 22.06 28.96 17.06
C GLN A 347 21.54 29.44 18.41
N LYS A 348 20.31 29.03 18.75
CA LYS A 348 19.83 29.09 20.12
C LYS A 348 20.53 27.94 20.86
N GLU A 349 21.55 28.27 21.65
CA GLU A 349 22.14 27.34 22.61
C GLU A 349 21.02 26.80 23.49
N SER A 350 20.69 25.52 23.34
CA SER A 350 19.95 24.81 24.38
C SER A 350 20.97 24.28 25.37
N ASP A 351 20.96 24.87 26.56
CA ASP A 351 21.62 24.32 27.74
C ASP A 351 21.02 22.94 28.07
N SER A 352 21.64 21.89 27.52
CA SER A 352 21.61 20.54 28.10
C SER A 352 22.80 19.75 27.59
N ALA A 353 23.96 20.10 28.14
CA ALA A 353 25.15 19.28 28.06
C ALA A 353 24.89 17.92 28.75
N LYS A 354 25.18 16.80 28.06
CA LYS A 354 26.30 15.88 28.37
C LYS A 354 26.08 14.45 27.85
N SER A 355 27.09 14.02 27.06
CA SER A 355 27.60 12.64 26.92
C SER A 355 26.75 11.67 26.06
N ILE A 356 27.26 10.86 25.13
CA ILE A 356 28.57 10.19 24.99
C ILE A 356 28.85 9.97 23.46
N LEU A 357 30.05 10.34 22.99
CA LEU A 357 30.75 9.78 21.79
C LEU A 357 31.65 8.61 22.28
N PRO A 358 32.23 7.69 21.46
CA PRO A 358 32.27 7.57 19.98
C PRO A 358 32.13 6.10 19.44
N TYR A 359 32.04 5.93 18.11
CA TYR A 359 32.83 4.92 17.37
C TYR A 359 33.06 5.41 15.93
N VAL A 360 34.19 4.99 15.38
CA VAL A 360 35.01 5.65 14.37
C VAL A 360 34.97 4.91 13.03
N ALA A 361 35.01 5.71 11.94
CA ALA A 361 35.59 5.50 10.61
C ALA A 361 34.94 4.58 9.54
N GLY A 362 34.73 5.21 8.37
CA GLY A 362 34.90 4.64 7.01
C GLY A 362 33.62 4.60 6.16
N GLY A 363 33.44 5.36 5.07
CA GLY A 363 34.35 6.30 4.41
C GLY A 363 33.72 7.03 3.21
N ILE A 364 34.55 7.95 2.69
CA ILE A 364 34.64 8.45 1.31
C ILE A 364 33.63 9.55 0.88
N VAL A 365 34.05 10.78 1.17
CA VAL A 365 33.91 11.93 0.27
C VAL A 365 35.03 11.85 -0.76
N ILE A 366 34.72 11.80 -2.07
CA ILE A 366 35.64 12.25 -3.12
C ILE A 366 34.89 13.16 -4.08
N LEU A 367 35.35 14.40 -4.05
CA LEU A 367 35.16 15.47 -5.01
C LEU A 367 36.13 15.22 -6.18
N LEU A 368 35.66 15.10 -7.42
CA LEU A 368 36.54 15.17 -8.60
C LEU A 368 35.96 16.19 -9.60
N CYS A 369 36.57 17.38 -9.57
CA CYS A 369 36.56 18.35 -10.65
C CYS A 369 37.18 17.76 -11.91
N GLY A 370 36.63 18.16 -13.05
CA GLY A 370 37.06 17.74 -14.37
C GLY A 370 38.50 18.13 -14.73
N ILE A 371 39.13 17.22 -15.47
CA ILE A 371 40.24 17.50 -16.38
C ILE A 371 39.83 16.95 -17.74
N ALA A 372 39.69 17.84 -18.73
CA ALA A 372 39.97 17.53 -20.12
C ALA A 372 40.68 18.74 -20.74
N ALA A 373 41.81 18.43 -21.37
CA ALA A 373 42.88 19.32 -21.79
C ALA A 373 42.53 20.24 -22.98
N ALA A 374 43.19 21.40 -23.09
CA ALA A 374 44.14 21.70 -24.19
C ALA A 374 44.69 23.15 -24.15
N PHE A 375 46.04 23.24 -24.16
CA PHE A 375 46.92 24.18 -24.90
C PHE A 375 46.83 25.72 -24.65
N VAL A 376 47.87 26.33 -24.03
CA VAL A 376 49.01 27.08 -24.68
C VAL A 376 48.68 28.59 -24.82
N ILE A 377 49.44 29.58 -24.33
CA ILE A 377 50.89 29.84 -24.34
C ILE A 377 51.23 30.95 -23.31
N HIS A 378 52.39 30.80 -22.64
CA HIS A 378 53.45 31.82 -22.38
C HIS A 378 53.01 33.29 -22.11
N ASN A 379 53.48 34.01 -21.07
CA ASN A 379 54.87 34.11 -20.68
C ASN A 379 55.07 34.99 -19.43
N LYS A 380 56.04 34.56 -18.61
CA LYS A 380 57.07 35.37 -17.92
C LYS A 380 56.71 36.41 -16.85
N LYS A 381 57.17 36.03 -15.66
CA LYS A 381 58.19 36.72 -14.83
C LYS A 381 57.72 38.00 -14.14
N LYS A 382 58.05 38.26 -12.88
CA LYS A 382 59.15 37.81 -12.02
C LYS A 382 58.80 38.31 -10.61
N HIS A 383 59.25 37.57 -9.60
CA HIS A 383 59.86 38.04 -8.34
C HIS A 383 59.32 39.30 -7.64
N LYS A 384 59.25 39.40 -6.31
CA LYS A 384 59.48 38.55 -5.11
C LYS A 384 59.48 39.61 -3.99
N LEU A 385 58.98 39.26 -2.80
CA LEU A 385 59.24 39.95 -1.52
C LEU A 385 58.62 41.35 -1.41
N GLN A 386 58.00 41.74 -0.31
CA GLN A 386 58.08 41.27 1.08
C GLN A 386 56.72 41.44 1.74
#